data_AF-B9R8S0-F1
#
_entry.id   AF-B9R8S0-F1
#
_cell.length_a   1.000
_cell.length_b   1.000
_cell.length_c   1.000
_cell.angle_alpha   90.00
_cell.angle_beta   90.00
_cell.angle_gamma   90.00
#
_symmetry.space_group_name_H-M   'P 1'
#
loop_
_entity.id
_entity.type
_entity.pdbx_description
1 polymer ?
#
loop_
_entity_poly.entity_id
_entity_poly.type
_entity_poly.pdbx_seq_one_letter_code
_entity_poly.pdbx_strand_id
1 'polypeptide(L)'
;METSMRYGGDSKALKIHAKQKFPPDSQTQLQVHGVLDTRIGAPSYVSAMIRRFYPDLSASLGVGVQYDKQEKLTYRLRGKKAFPVTSDGLLTFNVKGWCTIDKEFKERKSEGAAEFSWSKFNFQRDQDVRFKVGYKVTEKVPYMQIRENNWTLNADLKGRWNA
;
A
#
# COMPACT_ATOMS: atom_id res chain seq x y z
N MET A 1 15.18 7.08 -1.29
CA MET A 1 14.17 7.16 -2.36
C MET A 1 13.87 5.77 -2.87
N GLU A 2 12.59 5.39 -2.94
CA GLU A 2 12.14 4.11 -3.48
C GLU A 2 11.49 4.37 -4.85
N THR A 3 11.99 3.73 -5.90
CA THR A 3 11.37 3.73 -7.22
C THR A 3 10.91 2.31 -7.56
N SER A 4 9.75 2.19 -8.18
CA SER A 4 9.24 0.91 -8.66
C SER A 4 8.52 1.10 -9.98
N MET A 5 8.71 0.17 -10.90
CA MET A 5 7.92 0.10 -12.13
C MET A 5 6.77 -0.87 -11.88
N ARG A 6 5.59 -0.53 -12.38
CA ARG A 6 4.42 -1.40 -12.27
C ARG A 6 3.78 -1.59 -13.62
N TYR A 7 3.55 -2.84 -13.97
CA TYR A 7 2.76 -3.20 -15.14
C TYR A 7 1.49 -3.91 -14.67
N GLY A 8 0.34 -3.37 -15.07
CA GLY A 8 -0.96 -3.95 -14.76
C GLY A 8 -1.61 -4.52 -16.02
N GLY A 9 -2.15 -5.74 -15.93
CA GLY A 9 -2.85 -6.38 -17.05
C GLY A 9 -4.00 -5.52 -17.59
N ASP A 10 -4.72 -4.83 -16.69
CA ASP A 10 -5.88 -3.99 -17.05
C ASP A 10 -5.49 -2.71 -17.78
N SER A 11 -4.37 -2.08 -17.40
CA SER A 11 -3.96 -0.78 -17.96
C SER A 11 -3.14 -0.91 -19.24
N LYS A 12 -2.55 -2.09 -19.51
CA LYS A 12 -1.59 -2.35 -20.62
C LYS A 12 -0.51 -1.28 -20.75
N ALA A 13 -0.20 -0.60 -19.66
CA ALA A 13 0.66 0.57 -19.60
C ALA A 13 1.59 0.44 -18.41
N LEU A 14 2.85 0.81 -18.62
CA LEU A 14 3.86 0.86 -17.59
C LEU A 14 3.67 2.15 -16.78
N LYS A 15 3.73 2.04 -15.46
CA LYS A 15 3.70 3.20 -14.56
C LYS A 15 4.96 3.22 -13.72
N ILE A 16 5.58 4.40 -13.64
CA ILE A 16 6.77 4.61 -12.81
C ILE A 16 6.31 5.25 -11.51
N HIS A 17 6.48 4.55 -10.41
CA HIS A 17 6.14 5.01 -9.07
C HIS A 17 7.41 5.48 -8.36
N ALA A 18 7.43 6.73 -7.90
CA ALA A 18 8.51 7.30 -7.11
C ALA A 18 7.99 7.68 -5.74
N LYS A 19 8.58 7.10 -4.68
CA LYS A 19 8.13 7.27 -3.30
C LYS A 19 9.30 7.67 -2.42
N GLN A 20 9.14 8.77 -1.71
CA GLN A 20 10.12 9.27 -0.76
C GLN A 20 9.50 9.33 0.63
N LYS A 21 10.31 8.97 1.62
CA LYS A 21 9.95 8.96 3.03
C LYS A 21 10.90 9.92 3.76
N PHE A 22 10.34 10.89 4.47
CA PHE A 22 11.08 11.81 5.31
C PHE A 22 10.62 11.57 6.76
N PRO A 23 11.50 11.17 7.68
CA PRO A 23 11.17 11.03 9.09
C PRO A 23 11.36 12.39 9.80
N PRO A 24 10.29 13.08 10.23
CA PRO A 24 10.43 14.28 11.05
C PRO A 24 10.84 13.92 12.48
N ASP A 25 10.43 12.75 12.96
CA ASP A 25 10.77 12.17 14.25
C ASP A 25 10.84 10.63 14.16
N SER A 26 11.11 9.94 15.27
CA SER A 26 11.29 8.48 15.31
C SER A 26 10.01 7.67 15.09
N GLN A 27 8.84 8.25 15.32
CA GLN A 27 7.52 7.61 15.23
C GLN A 27 6.66 8.17 14.10
N THR A 28 7.08 9.26 13.45
CA THR A 28 6.34 9.93 12.38
C THR A 28 7.11 9.85 11.07
N GLN A 29 6.38 9.66 9.97
CA GLN A 29 6.92 9.61 8.63
C GLN A 29 6.04 10.41 7.67
N LEU A 30 6.62 11.42 7.03
CA LEU A 30 6.05 12.07 5.87
C LEU A 30 6.39 11.23 4.62
N GLN A 31 5.37 10.77 3.91
CA GLN A 31 5.50 10.00 2.71
C GLN A 31 5.00 10.81 1.52
N VAL A 32 5.88 11.11 0.57
CA VAL A 32 5.54 11.72 -0.71
C VAL A 32 5.60 10.64 -1.79
N HIS A 33 4.61 10.60 -2.68
CA HIS A 33 4.51 9.58 -3.71
C HIS A 33 3.98 10.19 -5.01
N GLY A 34 4.74 10.07 -6.09
CA GLY A 34 4.34 10.44 -7.44
C GLY A 34 4.27 9.23 -8.37
N VAL A 35 3.43 9.32 -9.40
CA VAL A 35 3.31 8.31 -10.46
C VAL A 35 3.34 8.98 -11.83
N LEU A 36 4.24 8.51 -12.68
CA LEU A 36 4.29 8.84 -14.10
C LEU A 36 3.62 7.72 -14.91
N ASP A 37 2.70 8.07 -15.79
CA ASP A 37 2.08 7.13 -16.73
C ASP A 37 2.80 7.21 -18.09
N THR A 38 3.46 6.12 -18.49
CA THR A 38 4.27 6.13 -19.73
C THR A 38 3.40 6.18 -20.99
N ARG A 39 2.11 5.83 -20.92
CA ARG A 39 1.20 5.91 -22.07
C ARG A 39 0.94 7.35 -22.49
N ILE A 40 0.92 8.28 -21.52
CA ILE A 40 0.60 9.69 -21.75
C ILE A 40 1.84 10.58 -21.61
N GLY A 41 2.95 10.05 -21.09
CA GLY A 41 4.19 10.80 -20.89
C GLY A 41 4.09 11.89 -19.82
N ALA A 42 3.13 11.79 -18.90
CA ALA A 42 2.85 12.83 -17.91
C ALA A 42 2.62 12.26 -16.50
N PRO A 43 2.81 13.07 -15.44
CA PRO A 43 2.39 12.70 -14.09
C PRO A 43 0.88 12.41 -14.07
N SER A 44 0.51 11.30 -13.46
CA SER A 44 -0.89 10.86 -13.31
C SER A 44 -1.39 11.01 -11.89
N TYR A 45 -0.51 10.96 -10.89
CA TYR A 45 -0.91 10.96 -9.49
C TYR A 45 0.21 11.50 -8.61
N VAL A 46 -0.15 12.34 -7.65
CA VAL A 46 0.73 12.82 -6.58
C VAL A 46 0.01 12.70 -5.25
N SER A 47 0.71 12.24 -4.21
CA SER A 47 0.16 12.20 -2.85
C SER A 47 1.21 12.49 -1.80
N ALA A 48 0.78 13.15 -0.73
CA ALA A 48 1.56 13.39 0.46
C ALA A 48 0.77 12.85 1.67
N MET A 49 1.44 12.12 2.54
CA MET A 49 0.80 11.47 3.68
C MET A 49 1.71 11.46 4.90
N ILE A 50 1.25 12.02 6.00
CA ILE A 50 1.88 11.88 7.30
C ILE A 50 1.36 10.59 7.94
N ARG A 51 2.27 9.78 8.46
CA ARG A 51 1.96 8.56 9.20
C ARG A 51 2.62 8.59 10.55
N ARG A 52 1.85 8.29 11.60
CA ARG A 52 2.35 8.06 12.94
C ARG A 52 2.25 6.59 13.28
N PHE A 53 3.33 6.04 13.81
CA PHE A 53 3.46 4.67 14.26
C PHE A 53 3.37 4.62 15.78
N TYR A 54 2.66 3.64 16.28
CA TYR A 54 2.51 3.34 17.70
C TYR A 54 3.04 1.92 17.93
N PRO A 55 4.36 1.76 18.16
CA PRO A 55 5.00 0.45 18.27
C PRO A 55 4.35 -0.43 19.34
N ASP A 56 4.05 0.15 20.51
CA ASP A 56 3.45 -0.54 21.66
C ASP A 56 2.07 -1.14 21.35
N LEU A 57 1.35 -0.54 20.39
CA LEU A 57 0.03 -1.00 19.95
C LEU A 57 0.08 -1.81 18.64
N SER A 58 1.27 -1.98 18.06
CA SER A 58 1.47 -2.52 16.71
C SER A 58 0.54 -1.86 15.67
N ALA A 59 0.34 -0.55 15.82
CA ALA A 59 -0.64 0.21 15.06
C ALA A 59 0.00 1.42 14.35
N SER A 60 -0.65 1.87 13.29
CA SER A 60 -0.28 3.10 12.60
C SER A 60 -1.51 3.83 12.12
N LEU A 61 -1.49 5.15 12.27
CA LEU A 61 -2.48 6.05 11.70
C LEU A 61 -1.80 6.96 10.70
N GLY A 62 -2.53 7.38 9.68
CA GLY A 62 -2.02 8.38 8.76
C GLY A 62 -3.10 9.19 8.11
N VAL A 63 -2.73 10.42 7.80
CA VAL A 63 -3.57 11.41 7.14
C VAL A 63 -2.78 11.97 5.97
N GLY A 64 -3.43 12.12 4.83
CA GLY A 64 -2.77 12.63 3.65
C GLY A 64 -3.74 13.24 2.67
N VAL A 65 -3.15 13.84 1.64
CA VAL A 65 -3.83 14.42 0.50
C VAL A 65 -3.29 13.75 -0.75
N GLN A 66 -4.17 13.47 -1.69
CA GLN A 66 -3.81 12.97 -3.00
C GLN A 66 -4.48 13.82 -4.08
N TYR A 67 -3.76 14.00 -5.18
CA TYR A 67 -4.17 14.75 -6.35
C TYR A 67 -4.00 13.84 -7.57
N ASP A 68 -5.11 13.61 -8.26
CA ASP A 68 -5.18 12.82 -9.49
C ASP A 68 -5.35 13.75 -10.70
N LYS A 69 -4.96 13.28 -11.89
CA LYS A 69 -5.02 14.00 -13.16
C LYS A 69 -6.42 14.50 -13.54
N GLN A 70 -7.48 13.97 -12.94
CA GLN A 70 -8.85 14.51 -13.07
C GLN A 70 -9.13 15.72 -12.16
N GLU A 71 -8.10 16.38 -11.64
CA GLU A 71 -8.16 17.49 -10.67
C GLU A 71 -8.90 17.18 -9.37
N LYS A 72 -9.10 15.89 -9.07
CA LYS A 72 -9.77 15.44 -7.85
C LYS A 72 -8.79 15.46 -6.70
N LEU A 73 -8.76 16.59 -5.98
CA LEU A 73 -8.18 16.64 -4.65
C LEU A 73 -9.00 15.75 -3.72
N THR A 74 -8.34 14.83 -3.02
CA THR A 74 -9.02 13.96 -2.05
C THR A 74 -8.18 13.82 -0.79
N TYR A 75 -8.86 13.79 0.34
CA TYR A 75 -8.27 13.58 1.66
C TYR A 75 -8.30 12.09 1.99
N ARG A 76 -7.22 11.57 2.55
CA ARG A 76 -7.06 10.14 2.84
C ARG A 76 -6.67 9.91 4.28
N LEU A 77 -7.52 9.19 4.99
CA LEU A 77 -7.26 8.64 6.31
C LEU A 77 -6.90 7.16 6.17
N ARG A 78 -5.92 6.69 6.93
CA ARG A 78 -5.51 5.28 6.94
C ARG A 78 -5.25 4.82 8.36
N GLY A 79 -5.82 3.68 8.71
CA GLY A 79 -5.49 2.92 9.90
C GLY A 79 -4.91 1.55 9.54
N LYS A 80 -3.94 1.09 10.32
CA LYS A 80 -3.45 -0.28 10.28
C LYS A 80 -3.18 -0.75 11.70
N LYS A 81 -3.53 -2.00 12.00
CA LYS A 81 -3.11 -2.71 13.20
C LYS A 81 -2.57 -4.08 12.80
N ALA A 82 -1.47 -4.50 13.41
CA ALA A 82 -0.89 -5.82 13.26
C ALA A 82 -1.03 -6.59 14.57
N PHE A 83 -1.33 -7.87 14.45
CA PHE A 83 -1.41 -8.83 15.54
C PHE A 83 -0.40 -9.94 15.25
N PRO A 84 0.58 -10.19 16.14
CA PRO A 84 1.47 -11.34 16.00
C PRO A 84 0.65 -12.62 16.15
N VAL A 85 0.81 -13.55 15.21
CA VAL A 85 0.18 -14.88 15.27
C VAL A 85 1.16 -15.89 15.87
N THR A 86 2.45 -15.71 15.59
CA THR A 86 3.55 -16.52 16.11
C THR A 86 4.44 -15.69 17.04
N SER A 87 5.07 -16.35 18.01
CA SER A 87 5.97 -15.71 18.99
C SER A 87 7.23 -15.10 18.36
N ASP A 88 7.63 -15.59 17.20
CA ASP A 88 8.77 -15.07 16.41
C ASP A 88 8.41 -13.83 15.57
N GLY A 89 7.12 -13.45 15.50
CA GLY A 89 6.64 -12.32 14.71
C GLY A 89 6.70 -12.51 13.19
N LEU A 90 7.08 -13.70 12.69
CA LEU A 90 7.19 -13.99 11.26
C LEU A 90 5.82 -14.10 10.58
N LEU A 91 4.81 -14.58 11.31
CA LEU A 91 3.42 -14.61 10.88
C LEU A 91 2.62 -13.54 11.61
N THR A 92 2.04 -12.61 10.84
CA THR A 92 1.24 -11.52 11.37
C THR A 92 -0.13 -11.44 10.70
N PHE A 93 -1.16 -11.21 11.51
CA PHE A 93 -2.49 -10.84 11.03
C PHE A 93 -2.61 -9.33 11.03
N ASN A 94 -2.94 -8.73 9.89
CA ASN A 94 -2.96 -7.28 9.71
C ASN A 94 -4.36 -6.84 9.32
N VAL A 95 -4.93 -5.93 10.09
CA VAL A 95 -6.18 -5.23 9.75
C VAL A 95 -5.84 -3.85 9.25
N LYS A 96 -6.39 -3.46 8.11
CA LYS A 96 -6.18 -2.16 7.49
C LYS A 96 -7.51 -1.56 7.08
N GLY A 97 -7.64 -0.26 7.29
CA GLY A 97 -8.74 0.53 6.77
C GLY A 97 -8.21 1.82 6.16
N TRP A 98 -8.89 2.31 5.14
CA TRP A 98 -8.69 3.68 4.67
C TRP A 98 -10.01 4.31 4.30
N CYS A 99 -10.10 5.61 4.53
CA CYS A 99 -11.22 6.42 4.17
C CYS A 99 -10.72 7.53 3.26
N THR A 100 -11.32 7.64 2.09
CA THR A 100 -11.04 8.71 1.13
C THR A 100 -12.25 9.63 1.09
N ILE A 101 -12.02 10.92 1.24
CA ILE A 101 -13.04 11.97 1.22
C ILE A 101 -12.71 12.89 0.04
N ASP A 102 -13.73 13.26 -0.72
CA ASP A 102 -13.57 14.19 -1.84
C ASP A 102 -13.33 15.64 -1.37
N LYS A 103 -12.96 16.52 -2.30
CA LYS A 103 -12.72 17.93 -2.03
C LYS A 103 -13.96 18.64 -1.44
N GLU A 104 -15.15 18.23 -1.86
CA GLU A 104 -16.41 18.85 -1.45
C GLU A 104 -17.02 18.22 -0.19
N PHE A 105 -16.37 17.20 0.39
CA PHE A 105 -16.85 16.44 1.55
C PHE A 105 -18.23 15.79 1.36
N LYS A 106 -18.64 15.57 0.11
CA LYS A 106 -19.92 14.95 -0.26
C LYS A 106 -19.79 13.44 -0.39
N GLU A 107 -18.68 12.96 -0.91
CA GLU A 107 -18.42 11.53 -1.12
C GLU A 107 -17.39 11.00 -0.13
N ARG A 108 -17.81 9.99 0.63
CA ARG A 108 -16.95 9.25 1.54
C ARG A 108 -16.84 7.79 1.12
N LYS A 109 -15.64 7.39 0.69
CA LYS A 109 -15.33 5.99 0.35
C LYS A 109 -14.54 5.36 1.48
N SER A 110 -15.10 4.33 2.10
CA SER A 110 -14.46 3.58 3.17
C SER A 110 -14.12 2.18 2.70
N GLU A 111 -12.85 1.82 2.77
CA GLU A 111 -12.33 0.53 2.33
C GLU A 111 -11.61 -0.17 3.49
N GLY A 112 -11.77 -1.49 3.56
CA GLY A 112 -11.18 -2.33 4.59
C GLY A 112 -10.60 -3.61 4.04
N ALA A 113 -9.50 -4.05 4.63
CA ALA A 113 -8.87 -5.33 4.31
C ALA A 113 -8.27 -5.98 5.55
N ALA A 114 -8.34 -7.31 5.61
CA ALA A 114 -7.64 -8.14 6.58
C ALA A 114 -6.68 -9.06 5.83
N GLU A 115 -5.44 -9.20 6.29
CA GLU A 115 -4.43 -10.04 5.62
C GLU A 115 -3.53 -10.76 6.61
N PHE A 116 -3.23 -12.02 6.31
CA PHE A 116 -2.09 -12.72 6.89
C PHE A 116 -0.85 -12.40 6.09
N SER A 117 0.26 -12.13 6.78
CA SER A 117 1.57 -11.88 6.19
C SER A 117 2.58 -12.80 6.85
N TRP A 118 3.17 -13.69 6.06
CA TRP A 118 4.23 -14.59 6.48
C TRP A 118 5.54 -14.19 5.81
N SER A 119 6.56 -13.91 6.62
CA SER A 119 7.90 -13.59 6.13
C SER A 119 8.83 -14.76 6.44
N LYS A 120 9.55 -15.24 5.43
CA LYS A 120 10.62 -16.24 5.56
C LYS A 120 11.93 -15.60 5.11
N PHE A 121 12.82 -15.38 6.06
CA PHE A 121 14.14 -14.82 5.83
C PHE A 121 15.11 -15.92 5.38
N ASN A 122 16.10 -15.56 4.56
CA ASN A 122 17.13 -16.48 4.06
C ASN A 122 16.55 -17.78 3.46
N PHE A 123 15.52 -17.67 2.60
CA PHE A 123 14.95 -18.83 1.88
C PHE A 123 16.02 -19.51 1.00
N GLN A 124 16.82 -18.68 0.33
CA GLN A 124 18.15 -19.00 -0.18
C GLN A 124 19.12 -17.92 0.35
N ARG A 125 20.43 -18.10 0.12
CA ARG A 125 21.44 -17.12 0.52
C ARG A 125 21.08 -15.75 -0.07
N ASP A 126 20.92 -14.75 0.80
CA ASP A 126 20.53 -13.37 0.46
C ASP A 126 19.15 -13.24 -0.23
N GLN A 127 18.24 -14.18 0.02
CA GLN A 127 16.89 -14.17 -0.53
C GLN A 127 15.83 -14.18 0.58
N ASP A 128 15.08 -13.09 0.67
CA ASP A 128 13.96 -12.94 1.58
C ASP A 128 12.63 -12.99 0.84
N VAL A 129 11.74 -13.88 1.31
CA VAL A 129 10.43 -14.09 0.70
C VAL A 129 9.33 -13.71 1.67
N ARG A 130 8.33 -12.99 1.17
CA ARG A 130 7.12 -12.66 1.91
C ARG A 130 5.88 -13.06 1.13
N PHE A 131 5.06 -13.88 1.78
CA PHE A 131 3.75 -14.28 1.29
C PHE A 131 2.68 -13.52 2.05
N LYS A 132 1.67 -13.03 1.33
CA LYS A 132 0.46 -12.50 1.95
C LYS A 132 -0.77 -13.05 1.28
N VAL A 133 -1.74 -13.38 2.12
CA VAL A 133 -3.10 -13.72 1.70
C VAL A 133 -4.02 -12.77 2.45
N GLY A 134 -4.83 -12.04 1.70
CA GLY A 134 -5.73 -11.06 2.28
C GLY A 134 -7.11 -11.09 1.65
N TYR A 135 -8.03 -10.42 2.33
CA TYR A 135 -9.41 -10.28 1.93
C TYR A 135 -9.81 -8.82 2.03
N LYS A 136 -10.22 -8.23 0.91
CA LYS A 136 -10.84 -6.91 0.88
C LYS A 136 -12.28 -7.07 1.32
N VAL A 137 -12.61 -6.60 2.52
CA VAL A 137 -13.94 -6.74 3.14
C VAL A 137 -14.99 -5.98 2.36
N THR A 138 -14.66 -4.77 1.90
CA THR A 138 -15.59 -3.90 1.16
C THR A 138 -15.93 -4.47 -0.21
N GLU A 139 -14.95 -4.98 -0.94
CA GLU A 139 -15.16 -5.54 -2.29
C GLU A 139 -15.58 -7.02 -2.26
N LYS A 140 -15.44 -7.69 -1.10
CA LYS A 140 -15.58 -9.14 -0.93
C LYS A 140 -14.67 -9.96 -1.85
N VAL A 141 -13.40 -9.53 -1.97
CA VAL A 141 -12.42 -10.15 -2.88
C VAL A 141 -11.16 -10.57 -2.12
N PRO A 142 -10.79 -11.86 -2.14
CA PRO A 142 -9.50 -12.28 -1.67
C PRO A 142 -8.41 -11.97 -2.70
N TYR A 143 -7.21 -11.70 -2.18
CA TYR A 143 -6.02 -11.37 -2.95
C TYR A 143 -4.80 -12.04 -2.34
N MET A 144 -3.79 -12.23 -3.19
CA MET A 144 -2.50 -12.77 -2.82
C MET A 144 -1.39 -11.82 -3.26
N GLN A 145 -0.33 -11.77 -2.46
CA GLN A 145 0.90 -11.07 -2.79
C GLN A 145 2.09 -11.96 -2.51
N ILE A 146 3.00 -12.03 -3.46
CA ILE A 146 4.33 -12.62 -3.30
C ILE A 146 5.33 -11.49 -3.49
N ARG A 147 6.21 -11.31 -2.52
CA ARG A 147 7.32 -10.38 -2.62
C ARG A 147 8.62 -11.11 -2.36
N GLU A 148 9.58 -10.89 -3.23
CA GLU A 148 10.93 -11.40 -3.10
C GLU A 148 11.89 -10.27 -3.43
N ASN A 149 12.80 -9.95 -2.51
CA ASN A 149 13.83 -8.92 -2.64
C ASN A 149 13.30 -7.60 -3.27
N ASN A 150 13.44 -7.49 -4.60
CA ASN A 150 13.16 -6.30 -5.39
C ASN A 150 11.88 -6.34 -6.24
N TRP A 151 11.19 -7.48 -6.35
CA TRP A 151 9.96 -7.61 -7.14
C TRP A 151 8.76 -7.99 -6.26
N THR A 152 7.55 -7.68 -6.72
CA THR A 152 6.31 -8.03 -6.01
C THR A 152 5.22 -8.32 -7.01
N LEU A 153 4.67 -9.54 -6.97
CA LEU A 153 3.49 -9.91 -7.73
C LEU A 153 2.25 -9.80 -6.85
N ASN A 154 1.22 -9.14 -7.35
CA ASN A 154 -0.09 -9.05 -6.74
C ASN A 154 -1.13 -9.65 -7.69
N ALA A 155 -2.05 -10.44 -7.15
CA ALA A 155 -3.19 -10.97 -7.88
C ALA A 155 -4.44 -11.02 -6.99
N ASP A 156 -5.62 -10.87 -7.59
CA ASP A 156 -6.90 -11.06 -6.90
C ASP A 156 -7.85 -11.97 -7.68
N LEU A 157 -8.91 -12.47 -7.02
CA LEU A 157 -9.88 -13.36 -7.66
C LEU A 157 -10.78 -12.68 -8.71
N LYS A 158 -10.69 -11.37 -8.89
CA LYS A 158 -11.31 -10.67 -10.02
C LYS A 158 -10.43 -10.70 -11.27
N GLY A 159 -9.29 -11.39 -11.23
CA GLY A 159 -8.33 -11.47 -12.33
C GLY A 159 -7.43 -10.24 -12.43
N ARG A 160 -7.52 -9.29 -11.49
CA ARG A 160 -6.66 -8.10 -11.49
C ARG A 160 -5.29 -8.49 -10.95
N TRP A 161 -4.25 -8.20 -11.73
CA TRP A 161 -2.88 -8.44 -11.31
C TRP A 161 -1.96 -7.26 -11.67
N ASN A 162 -0.89 -7.12 -10.88
CA ASN A 162 0.23 -6.24 -11.21
C ASN A 162 1.55 -6.80 -10.67
N ALA A 163 2.62 -6.51 -11.39
CA ALA A 163 4.00 -6.83 -11.03
C ALA A 163 4.87 -5.57 -11.07
#